data_AF-B9LSV5-F1
#
_entry.id   AF-B9LSV5-F1
#
_cell.length_a   1.000
_cell.length_b   1.000
_cell.length_c   1.000
_cell.angle_alpha   90.00
_cell.angle_beta   90.00
_cell.angle_gamma   90.00
#
_symmetry.space_group_name_H-M   'P 1'
#
loop_
_entity.id
_entity.type
_entity.pdbx_description
1 polymer ?
#
loop_
_entity_poly.entity_id
_entity_poly.type
_entity_poly.pdbx_seq_one_letter_code
_entity_poly.pdbx_strand_id
1 'polypeptide(L)' 'MPDTKAGRERKGRNKRRQLESRLNRRELDAADEPPEPTLDEIDSQYLTGSDERDR' A
#
# COMPACT_ATOMS: atom_id res chain seq x y z
N MET A 1 23.52 12.02 -21.05
CA MET A 1 23.89 10.59 -21.07
C MET A 1 23.12 9.83 -19.99
N PRO A 2 22.33 8.81 -20.36
CA PRO A 2 21.54 8.01 -19.41
C PRO A 2 22.38 7.14 -18.47
N ASP A 3 23.66 6.89 -18.79
CA ASP A 3 24.56 6.03 -18.00
C ASP A 3 25.49 6.75 -17.03
N THR A 4 25.36 8.06 -16.86
CA THR A 4 26.13 8.78 -15.84
C THR A 4 25.46 8.66 -14.47
N LYS A 5 26.23 8.82 -13.39
CA LYS A 5 25.71 8.94 -12.02
C LYS A 5 24.56 9.97 -11.95
N ALA A 6 24.78 11.15 -12.53
CA ALA A 6 23.76 12.20 -12.60
C ALA A 6 22.52 11.78 -13.40
N GLY A 7 22.68 11.02 -14.48
CA GLY A 7 21.57 10.44 -15.26
C GLY A 7 20.75 9.45 -14.44
N ARG A 8 21.43 8.54 -13.73
CA ARG A 8 20.81 7.55 -12.83
C ARG A 8 20.06 8.22 -11.68
N GLU A 9 20.66 9.23 -11.05
CA GLU A 9 20.03 10.01 -9.98
C GLU A 9 18.80 10.78 -10.47
N ARG A 10 18.87 11.40 -11.65
CA ARG A 10 17.72 12.06 -12.26
C ARG A 10 16.59 11.05 -12.53
N LYS A 11 16.90 9.87 -13.06
CA LYS A 11 15.92 8.79 -13.28
C LYS A 11 15.29 8.33 -11.96
N GLY A 12 16.09 8.16 -10.90
CA GLY A 12 15.61 7.82 -9.56
C GLY A 12 14.65 8.88 -9.00
N ARG A 13 15.02 10.16 -9.08
CA ARG A 13 14.16 11.28 -8.66
C ARG A 13 12.86 11.34 -9.45
N ASN A 14 12.92 11.14 -10.77
CA ASN A 14 11.73 11.13 -11.61
C ASN A 14 10.80 9.96 -11.27
N LYS A 15 11.35 8.76 -11.00
CA LYS A 15 10.56 7.61 -10.53
C LYS A 15 9.88 7.89 -9.19
N ARG A 16 10.60 8.52 -8.25
CA ARG A 16 10.03 8.89 -6.94
C ARG A 16 8.86 9.87 -7.10
N ARG A 17 9.03 10.91 -7.91
CA ARG A 17 7.95 11.86 -8.23
C ARG A 17 6.76 11.20 -8.92
N GLN A 18 7.02 10.24 -9.82
CA GLN A 18 5.95 9.49 -10.49
C GLN A 18 5.16 8.64 -9.49
N LEU A 19 5.84 7.97 -8.55
CA LEU A 19 5.19 7.19 -7.50
C LEU A 19 4.35 8.09 -6.59
N GLU A 20 4.92 9.19 -6.13
CA GLU A 20 4.25 10.19 -5.29
C GLU A 20 2.97 10.72 -5.94
N SER A 21 3.04 11.08 -7.23
CA SER A 21 1.86 11.53 -7.98
C SER A 21 0.79 10.45 -8.12
N ARG A 22 1.17 9.18 -8.28
CA ARG A 22 0.20 8.06 -8.35
C ARG A 22 -0.47 7.80 -7.01
N LEU A 23 0.29 7.85 -5.92
CA LEU A 23 -0.24 7.67 -4.56
C LEU A 23 -1.19 8.80 -4.20
N ASN A 24 -0.78 10.05 -4.45
CA ASN A 24 -1.63 11.20 -4.21
C ASN A 24 -2.93 11.14 -5.03
N ARG A 25 -2.87 10.75 -6.31
CA ARG A 25 -4.07 10.53 -7.11
C ARG A 25 -4.97 9.45 -6.51
N ARG A 26 -4.38 8.32 -6.09
CA ARG A 26 -5.14 7.24 -5.44
C ARG A 26 -5.82 7.71 -4.15
N GLU A 27 -5.15 8.57 -3.37
CA GLU A 27 -5.71 9.16 -2.15
C GLU A 27 -6.87 10.11 -2.46
N LEU A 28 -6.74 10.94 -3.50
CA LEU A 28 -7.82 11.84 -3.93
C LEU A 28 -9.02 11.11 -4.55
N ASP A 29 -8.77 9.99 -5.23
CA ASP A 29 -9.81 9.16 -5.86
C ASP A 29 -10.41 8.13 -4.86
N ALA A 30 -9.85 8.00 -3.66
CA ALA A 30 -10.37 7.10 -2.64
C ALA A 30 -11.69 7.61 -2.07
N ALA A 31 -12.58 6.69 -1.68
CA ALA A 31 -13.76 7.04 -0.92
C ALA A 31 -13.38 7.60 0.45
N ASP A 32 -14.16 8.56 0.96
CA ASP A 32 -13.93 9.20 2.26
C ASP A 32 -13.99 8.18 3.42
N GLU A 33 -14.81 7.13 3.26
CA GLU A 33 -14.94 6.04 4.21
C GLU A 33 -14.40 4.74 3.58
N PRO A 34 -13.56 3.98 4.32
CA PRO A 34 -13.16 2.65 3.87
C PRO A 34 -14.39 1.74 3.74
N PRO A 35 -14.35 0.73 2.84
CA PRO A 35 -15.44 -0.23 2.74
C PRO A 35 -15.66 -0.92 4.10
N GLU A 36 -16.93 -1.18 4.42
CA GLU A 36 -17.25 -1.99 5.59
C GLU A 36 -16.60 -3.38 5.47
N PRO A 37 -15.93 -3.86 6.53
CA PRO A 37 -15.31 -5.17 6.51
C PRO A 37 -16.37 -6.27 6.42
N THR A 38 -16.09 -7.30 5.64
CA THR A 38 -16.95 -8.48 5.54
C THR A 38 -16.83 -9.37 6.77
N LEU A 39 -17.83 -10.21 7.04
CA LEU A 39 -17.80 -11.15 8.17
C LEU A 39 -16.59 -12.10 8.10
N ASP A 40 -16.22 -12.57 6.90
CA ASP A 40 -15.04 -13.42 6.70
C ASP A 40 -13.72 -12.71 7.05
N GLU A 41 -13.59 -11.43 6.69
CA GLU A 41 -12.44 -10.59 7.05
C GLU A 41 -12.38 -10.30 8.55
N ILE A 42 -13.52 -10.21 9.22
CA ILE A 42 -13.61 -10.05 10.67
C ILE A 42 -13.20 -11.36 11.34
N ASP A 43 -13.80 -12.50 10.97
CA ASP A 43 -13.51 -13.81 11.57
C ASP A 43 -12.04 -14.19 11.42
N SER A 44 -11.42 -13.91 10.27
CA SER A 44 -9.99 -14.17 10.06
C SER A 44 -9.05 -13.39 11.00
N GLN A 45 -9.45 -12.22 11.47
CA GLN A 45 -8.69 -11.43 12.46
C GLN A 45 -8.81 -12.00 13.88
N TYR A 46 -9.87 -12.74 14.18
CA TYR A 46 -10.11 -13.35 15.49
C TYR A 46 -9.69 -14.83 15.55
N LEU A 47 -9.63 -15.52 14.41
CA LEU A 47 -9.21 -16.93 14.31
C LEU A 47 -7.75 -17.19 14.71
N THR A 48 -6.89 -16.16 14.75
CA THR A 48 -5.48 -16.31 15.17
C THR A 48 -5.30 -16.52 16.69
N GLY A 49 -6.37 -16.50 17.49
CA GLY A 49 -6.32 -16.64 18.96
C GLY A 49 -7.16 -17.78 19.54
N SER A 50 -7.84 -18.58 18.72
CA SER A 50 -8.75 -19.64 19.16
C SER A 50 -8.14 -21.05 19.19
N ASP A 51 -7.00 -21.27 18.52
CA ASP A 51 -6.31 -22.58 18.47
C ASP A 51 -5.54 -22.95 19.76
N GLU A 52 -5.45 -22.06 20.76
CA GLU A 52 -4.78 -22.36 22.04
C GLU A 52 -5.73 -22.78 23.19
N ARG A 53 -7.05 -22.95 22.95
CA ARG A 53 -8.02 -23.24 24.03
C ARG A 53 -8.53 -24.68 24.10
N ASP A 54 -7.85 -25.63 23.48
CA ASP A 54 -8.12 -27.06 23.66
C ASP A 54 -6.81 -27.84 23.96
N ARG A 55 -6.29 -27.68 25.19
CA ARG A 55 -5.39 -28.65 25.84
C ARG A 55 -5.62 -28.69 27.34
#